data_AF-A0A9D6UU27-F1
#
_entry.id   AF-A0A9D6UU27-F1
#
_cell.length_a   1.000
_cell.length_b   1.000
_cell.length_c   1.000
_cell.angle_alpha   90.00
_cell.angle_beta   90.00
_cell.angle_gamma   90.00
#
_symmetry.space_group_name_H-M   'P 1'
#
loop_
_entity.id
_entity.type
_entity.pdbx_description
1 polymer ?
#
loop_
_entity_poly.entity_id
_entity_poly.type
_entity_poly.pdbx_seq_one_letter_code
_entity_poly.pdbx_strand_id
1 'polypeptide(L)'
;MNEKLKRFISRLTFRTVAYPAILIALFVAVWVLFVMATRFITLEINRVFSDGETGQGLVMDRAGYERVARRLNIAIDDSPAPRPQALVEQAAAETPKAPEESVETIAAKPALDKQAVSVGVFNATKVSGRAGSIKDLLSSKGFKIDKTGNAPAQTKNTLEIKESKKDYATLLVEALAGALEIDETVTVPEENKLDAMITIGR
;
A
#
# COMPACT_ATOMS: atom_id res chain seq x y z
N MET A 1 17.02 -56.63 -17.83
CA MET A 1 17.79 -55.36 -17.88
C MET A 1 19.09 -55.63 -18.64
N ASN A 2 19.29 -54.99 -19.80
CA ASN A 2 20.28 -55.42 -20.78
C ASN A 2 21.74 -55.13 -20.34
N GLU A 3 22.60 -56.13 -20.44
CA GLU A 3 24.07 -56.09 -20.23
C GLU A 3 24.77 -54.92 -20.95
N LYS A 4 24.23 -54.51 -22.10
CA LYS A 4 24.70 -53.35 -22.86
C LYS A 4 24.49 -52.01 -22.14
N LEU A 5 23.39 -51.88 -21.38
CA LEU A 5 23.06 -50.67 -20.63
C LEU A 5 24.00 -50.50 -19.42
N LYS A 6 24.35 -51.60 -18.76
CA LYS A 6 25.25 -51.62 -17.60
C LYS A 6 26.69 -51.21 -17.97
N ARG A 7 27.16 -51.62 -19.16
CA ARG A 7 28.48 -51.20 -19.71
C ARG A 7 28.49 -49.76 -20.24
N PHE A 8 27.34 -49.21 -20.62
CA PHE A 8 27.25 -47.83 -21.07
C PHE A 8 27.30 -46.84 -19.90
N ILE A 9 26.65 -47.19 -18.78
CA ILE A 9 26.61 -46.37 -17.56
C ILE A 9 28.00 -46.31 -16.88
N SER A 10 28.82 -47.36 -16.97
CA SER A 10 30.13 -47.39 -16.30
C SER A 10 31.25 -46.61 -17.01
N ARG A 11 31.04 -46.17 -18.26
CA ARG A 11 31.98 -45.31 -19.00
C ARG A 11 31.67 -43.82 -18.86
N LEU A 12 30.59 -43.48 -18.18
CA LEU A 12 30.17 -42.11 -17.93
C LEU A 12 30.98 -41.56 -16.75
N THR A 13 32.12 -40.92 -17.02
CA THR A 13 32.92 -40.25 -15.98
C THR A 13 32.07 -39.21 -15.27
N PHE A 14 32.05 -39.24 -13.94
CA PHE A 14 31.20 -38.40 -13.10
C PHE A 14 31.20 -36.92 -13.50
N ARG A 15 32.34 -36.37 -13.93
CA ARG A 15 32.44 -34.98 -14.42
C ARG A 15 31.70 -34.73 -15.73
N THR A 16 31.76 -35.61 -16.73
CA THR A 16 31.08 -35.38 -18.03
C THR A 16 29.56 -35.50 -17.95
N VAL A 17 29.02 -36.01 -16.85
CA VAL A 17 27.58 -36.22 -16.64
C VAL A 17 27.03 -35.29 -15.57
N ALA A 18 27.77 -35.08 -14.48
CA ALA A 18 27.32 -34.24 -13.38
C ALA A 18 27.18 -32.77 -13.81
N TYR A 19 28.14 -32.22 -14.57
CA TYR A 19 28.06 -30.83 -15.03
C TYR A 19 26.84 -30.56 -15.93
N PRO A 20 26.59 -31.33 -17.01
CA PRO A 20 25.37 -31.11 -17.80
C PRO A 20 24.09 -31.42 -17.01
N ALA A 21 24.09 -32.40 -16.09
CA ALA A 21 22.93 -32.69 -15.25
C ALA A 21 22.58 -31.53 -14.30
N ILE A 22 23.57 -30.92 -13.66
CA ILE A 22 23.39 -29.74 -12.79
C ILE A 22 22.91 -28.55 -13.62
N LEU A 23 23.46 -28.35 -14.81
CA LEU A 23 23.08 -27.26 -15.70
C LEU A 23 21.63 -27.43 -16.20
N ILE A 24 21.22 -28.64 -16.56
CA ILE A 24 19.83 -28.97 -16.87
C ILE A 24 18.92 -28.74 -15.66
N ALA A 25 19.33 -29.18 -14.46
CA ALA A 25 18.55 -28.96 -13.24
C ALA A 25 18.36 -27.47 -12.94
N LEU A 26 19.39 -26.63 -13.17
CA LEU A 26 19.31 -25.19 -13.02
C LEU A 26 18.34 -24.59 -14.05
N PHE A 27 18.41 -25.01 -15.31
CA PHE A 27 17.46 -24.58 -16.34
C PHE A 27 16.02 -24.96 -15.99
N VAL A 28 15.79 -26.17 -15.48
CA VAL A 28 14.47 -26.61 -15.03
C VAL A 28 14.00 -25.76 -13.84
N ALA A 29 14.87 -25.47 -12.88
CA ALA A 29 14.54 -24.63 -11.74
C ALA A 29 14.15 -23.20 -12.17
N VAL A 30 14.92 -22.61 -13.09
CA VAL A 30 14.61 -21.28 -13.66
C VAL A 30 13.31 -21.31 -14.43
N TRP A 31 13.05 -22.36 -15.21
CA TRP A 31 11.80 -22.52 -15.95
C TRP A 31 10.59 -22.67 -15.01
N VAL A 32 10.71 -23.46 -13.94
CA VAL A 32 9.65 -23.60 -12.91
C VAL A 32 9.38 -22.26 -12.22
N LEU A 33 10.44 -21.54 -11.84
CA LEU A 33 10.34 -20.18 -11.26
C LEU A 33 9.61 -19.23 -12.21
N PHE A 34 9.96 -19.25 -13.49
CA PHE A 34 9.32 -18.43 -14.52
C PHE A 34 7.82 -18.75 -14.66
N VAL A 35 7.45 -20.04 -14.70
CA VAL A 35 6.04 -20.46 -14.75
C VAL A 35 5.29 -20.05 -13.48
N MET A 36 5.89 -20.20 -12.29
CA MET A 36 5.28 -19.73 -11.04
C MET A 36 5.07 -18.21 -11.04
N ALA A 37 6.08 -17.44 -11.46
CA ALA A 37 5.98 -15.99 -11.55
C ALA A 37 4.89 -15.56 -12.54
N THR A 38 4.81 -16.22 -13.70
CA THR A 38 3.78 -15.94 -14.71
C THR A 38 2.39 -16.24 -14.16
N ARG A 39 2.22 -17.35 -13.44
CA ARG A 39 0.95 -17.69 -12.77
C ARG A 39 0.56 -16.69 -11.69
N PHE A 40 1.53 -16.23 -10.89
CA PHE A 40 1.31 -15.22 -9.86
C PHE A 40 0.82 -13.90 -10.47
N ILE A 41 1.50 -13.41 -11.51
CA ILE A 41 1.12 -12.18 -12.21
C ILE A 41 -0.28 -12.31 -12.84
N THR A 42 -0.59 -13.43 -13.49
CA THR A 42 -1.90 -13.64 -14.11
C THR A 42 -3.02 -13.68 -13.08
N LEU A 43 -2.79 -14.29 -11.90
CA LEU A 43 -3.78 -14.32 -10.82
C LEU A 43 -4.00 -12.93 -10.21
N GLU A 44 -2.95 -12.15 -9.99
CA GLU A 44 -3.06 -10.78 -9.47
C GLU A 44 -3.73 -9.83 -10.46
N ILE A 45 -3.36 -9.90 -11.75
CA ILE A 45 -4.04 -9.14 -12.81
C ILE A 45 -5.52 -9.54 -12.84
N ASN A 46 -5.82 -10.84 -12.90
CA ASN A 46 -7.21 -11.27 -12.96
C ASN A 46 -7.99 -10.91 -11.68
N ARG A 47 -7.35 -10.86 -10.50
CA ARG A 47 -7.94 -10.35 -9.26
C ARG A 47 -8.27 -8.86 -9.36
N VAL A 48 -7.31 -8.04 -9.81
CA VAL A 48 -7.48 -6.59 -9.98
C VAL A 48 -8.56 -6.25 -11.01
N PHE A 49 -8.76 -7.09 -12.03
CA PHE A 49 -9.72 -6.83 -13.10
C PHE A 49 -11.04 -7.65 -12.99
N SER A 50 -11.11 -8.71 -12.19
CA SER A 50 -12.34 -9.51 -11.98
C SER A 50 -13.16 -9.07 -10.78
N ASP A 51 -12.65 -8.18 -9.92
CA ASP A 51 -13.45 -7.43 -8.94
C ASP A 51 -14.24 -6.29 -9.65
N GLY A 52 -14.87 -6.64 -10.76
CA GLY A 52 -15.79 -5.82 -11.55
C GLY A 52 -17.13 -5.55 -10.86
N GLU A 53 -17.17 -5.53 -9.53
CA GLU A 53 -18.25 -4.89 -8.74
C GLU A 53 -17.83 -3.55 -8.13
N THR A 54 -16.65 -3.03 -8.43
CA THR A 54 -16.39 -1.60 -8.25
C THR A 54 -15.60 -1.06 -9.42
N GLY A 55 -16.34 -0.42 -10.34
CA GLY A 55 -15.79 0.33 -11.44
C GLY A 55 -14.75 1.35 -10.97
N GLN A 56 -13.48 1.01 -11.14
CA GLN A 56 -12.38 1.96 -11.21
C GLN A 56 -11.69 1.83 -12.56
N GLY A 57 -12.48 1.83 -13.63
CA GLY A 57 -12.03 2.45 -14.86
C GLY A 57 -11.93 3.94 -14.59
N LEU A 58 -10.70 4.42 -14.32
CA LEU A 58 -10.29 5.83 -14.26
C LEU A 58 -11.47 6.80 -14.04
N VAL A 59 -12.09 6.74 -12.86
CA VAL A 59 -13.23 7.60 -12.55
C VAL A 59 -12.66 8.99 -12.32
N MET A 60 -12.56 9.78 -13.39
CA MET A 60 -12.33 11.21 -13.28
C MET A 60 -13.42 11.77 -12.35
N ASP A 61 -13.00 12.41 -11.26
CA ASP A 61 -13.89 13.06 -10.31
C ASP A 61 -14.58 14.26 -11.01
N ARG A 62 -15.70 13.97 -11.68
CA ARG A 62 -16.51 14.96 -12.42
C ARG A 62 -16.88 16.14 -11.53
N ALA A 63 -17.18 15.91 -10.25
CA ALA A 63 -17.51 16.96 -9.30
C ALA A 63 -16.29 17.82 -8.93
N GLY A 64 -15.10 17.25 -8.93
CA GLY A 64 -13.83 17.98 -8.87
C GLY A 64 -13.64 18.90 -10.07
N TYR A 65 -13.83 18.39 -11.29
CA TYR A 65 -13.70 19.18 -12.52
C TYR A 65 -14.73 20.32 -12.62
N GLU A 66 -15.97 20.09 -12.22
CA GLU A 66 -17.01 21.12 -12.21
C GLU A 66 -16.71 22.28 -11.25
N ARG A 67 -16.03 22.00 -10.14
CA ARG A 67 -15.57 23.04 -9.20
C ARG A 67 -14.44 23.87 -9.80
N VAL A 68 -13.49 23.21 -10.47
CA VAL A 68 -12.39 23.88 -11.15
C VAL A 68 -12.89 24.73 -12.32
N ALA A 69 -13.82 24.22 -13.13
CA ALA A 69 -14.42 24.98 -14.22
C ALA A 69 -15.25 26.18 -13.73
N ARG A 70 -16.02 26.03 -12.63
CA ARG A 70 -16.71 27.16 -11.99
C ARG A 70 -15.76 28.23 -11.46
N ARG A 71 -14.61 27.83 -10.89
CA ARG A 71 -13.57 28.78 -10.44
C ARG A 71 -12.88 29.49 -11.61
N LEU A 72 -12.78 28.83 -12.75
CA LEU A 72 -12.20 29.39 -13.97
C LEU A 72 -13.24 30.07 -14.88
N ASN A 73 -14.50 30.12 -14.47
CA ASN A 73 -15.66 30.61 -15.24
C ASN A 73 -15.76 30.02 -16.65
N ILE A 74 -15.34 28.75 -16.80
CA ILE A 74 -15.43 28.00 -18.06
C ILE A 74 -16.79 27.30 -18.06
N ALA A 75 -17.66 27.65 -19.02
CA ALA A 75 -18.89 26.92 -19.23
C ALA A 75 -18.54 25.49 -19.69
N ILE A 76 -18.85 24.49 -18.86
CA ILE A 76 -18.76 23.09 -19.27
C ILE A 76 -20.01 22.81 -20.11
N ASP A 77 -19.85 22.95 -21.42
CA ASP A 77 -20.84 22.50 -22.38
C ASP A 77 -20.59 21.00 -22.62
N ASP A 78 -21.58 20.14 -22.39
CA ASP A 78 -21.54 18.68 -22.60
C ASP A 78 -21.58 18.33 -24.11
N SER A 79 -21.02 19.19 -24.96
CA SER A 79 -21.05 19.11 -26.41
C SER A 79 -19.68 18.69 -26.96
N PRO A 80 -19.59 17.66 -27.83
CA PRO A 80 -18.32 17.24 -28.41
C PRO A 80 -17.73 18.39 -29.23
N ALA A 81 -16.53 18.79 -28.82
CA ALA A 81 -15.77 19.96 -29.24
C ALA A 81 -16.08 20.58 -30.62
N PRO A 82 -16.27 21.91 -30.66
CA PRO A 82 -15.86 22.73 -31.79
C PRO A 82 -14.63 23.60 -31.45
N ARG A 83 -13.84 23.82 -32.51
CA ARG A 83 -12.53 24.49 -32.58
C ARG A 83 -12.51 25.94 -32.06
N PRO A 84 -11.31 26.51 -31.79
CA PRO A 84 -11.16 27.82 -31.16
C PRO A 84 -11.74 28.93 -32.04
N GLN A 85 -12.58 29.78 -31.46
CA GLN A 85 -12.99 31.05 -32.05
C GLN A 85 -12.91 32.18 -31.02
N ALA A 86 -12.63 33.36 -31.55
CA ALA A 86 -12.08 34.54 -30.92
C ALA A 86 -13.05 35.31 -30.00
N LEU A 87 -12.43 35.99 -29.03
CA LEU A 87 -12.72 37.32 -28.50
C LEU A 87 -14.14 37.88 -28.72
N VAL A 88 -14.94 37.98 -27.65
CA VAL A 88 -15.88 39.10 -27.49
C VAL A 88 -15.88 39.56 -26.03
N GLU A 89 -15.50 40.81 -25.90
CA GLU A 89 -15.55 41.71 -24.75
C GLU A 89 -16.98 42.18 -24.51
N GLN A 90 -17.46 42.15 -23.25
CA GLN A 90 -18.30 43.23 -22.75
C GLN A 90 -18.43 43.22 -21.23
N ALA A 91 -18.15 44.40 -20.68
CA ALA A 91 -18.16 44.77 -19.28
C ALA A 91 -19.58 44.99 -18.74
N ALA A 92 -19.78 44.70 -17.45
CA ALA A 92 -20.68 45.44 -16.58
C ALA A 92 -20.17 45.31 -15.13
N ALA A 93 -19.83 46.46 -14.55
CA ALA A 93 -19.34 46.64 -13.21
C ALA A 93 -20.46 46.47 -12.17
N GLU A 94 -20.15 45.88 -11.00
CA GLU A 94 -20.63 46.37 -9.69
C GLU A 94 -19.62 46.02 -8.57
N THR A 95 -19.56 46.96 -7.62
CA THR A 95 -18.66 47.25 -6.50
C THR A 95 -18.34 46.12 -5.48
N PRO A 96 -17.20 46.20 -4.75
CA PRO A 96 -16.72 45.14 -3.86
C PRO A 96 -17.39 45.21 -2.48
N LYS A 97 -18.04 44.10 -2.08
CA LYS A 97 -18.43 43.87 -0.69
C LYS A 97 -17.33 43.05 -0.01
N ALA A 98 -16.79 43.59 1.09
CA ALA A 98 -15.72 43.02 1.88
C ALA A 98 -15.99 41.53 2.23
N PRO A 99 -15.00 40.63 2.10
CA PRO A 99 -15.14 39.25 2.55
C PRO A 99 -15.21 39.22 4.08
N GLU A 100 -16.34 38.79 4.62
CA GLU A 100 -16.37 38.20 5.95
C GLU A 100 -15.49 36.95 5.91
N GLU A 101 -14.59 36.86 6.87
CA GLU A 101 -13.64 35.79 7.11
C GLU A 101 -14.42 34.50 7.43
N SER A 102 -14.83 33.79 6.39
CA SER A 102 -15.43 32.46 6.50
C SER A 102 -14.30 31.48 6.78
N VAL A 103 -14.19 31.09 8.04
CA VAL A 103 -13.31 30.03 8.51
C VAL A 103 -13.58 28.78 7.68
N GLU A 104 -12.66 28.43 6.79
CA GLU A 104 -12.73 27.22 5.98
C GLU A 104 -12.83 26.01 6.93
N THR A 105 -14.04 25.48 7.09
CA THR A 105 -14.22 24.15 7.65
C THR A 105 -13.72 23.17 6.59
N ILE A 106 -12.47 22.76 6.73
CA ILE A 106 -11.84 21.71 5.93
C ILE A 106 -12.77 20.49 6.01
N ALA A 107 -13.34 20.10 4.87
CA ALA A 107 -14.19 18.92 4.76
C ALA A 107 -13.39 17.70 5.22
N ALA A 108 -13.76 17.15 6.38
CA ALA A 108 -13.13 15.99 6.97
C ALA A 108 -13.24 14.80 6.00
N LYS A 109 -12.08 14.27 5.60
CA LYS A 109 -11.91 12.92 5.05
C LYS A 109 -12.74 11.95 5.92
N PRO A 110 -13.48 10.97 5.35
CA PRO A 110 -14.31 10.07 6.13
C PRO A 110 -13.51 9.55 7.32
N ALA A 111 -13.96 9.87 8.53
CA ALA A 111 -13.24 9.55 9.75
C ALA A 111 -13.32 8.04 9.95
N LEU A 112 -12.33 7.30 9.46
CA LEU A 112 -12.17 5.90 9.83
C LEU A 112 -12.07 5.84 11.35
N ASP A 113 -12.90 5.00 11.95
CA ASP A 113 -12.97 4.87 13.40
C ASP A 113 -11.68 4.27 13.94
N LYS A 114 -10.86 5.12 14.56
CA LYS A 114 -9.55 4.76 15.12
C LYS A 114 -9.65 3.73 16.25
N GLN A 115 -10.84 3.54 16.83
CA GLN A 115 -11.08 2.51 17.85
C GLN A 115 -11.42 1.13 17.26
N ALA A 116 -11.72 1.06 15.96
CA ALA A 116 -12.07 -0.19 15.26
C ALA A 116 -10.85 -1.07 14.89
N VAL A 117 -9.64 -0.69 15.35
CA VAL A 117 -8.38 -1.42 15.14
C VAL A 117 -7.70 -1.63 16.48
N SER A 118 -7.41 -2.89 16.80
CA SER A 118 -6.57 -3.25 17.95
C SER A 118 -5.10 -3.10 17.60
N VAL A 119 -4.42 -2.16 18.25
CA VAL A 119 -3.01 -1.87 17.99
C VAL A 119 -2.14 -2.43 19.11
N GLY A 120 -1.08 -3.16 18.75
CA GLY A 120 -0.01 -3.59 19.64
C GLY A 120 1.24 -2.75 19.46
N VAL A 121 1.90 -2.33 20.54
CA VAL A 121 3.17 -1.61 20.48
C VAL A 121 4.28 -2.42 21.13
N PHE A 122 5.31 -2.75 20.36
CA PHE A 122 6.41 -3.59 20.80
C PHE A 122 7.75 -2.86 20.71
N ASN A 123 8.54 -2.96 21.77
CA ASN A 123 9.87 -2.38 21.83
C ASN A 123 10.92 -3.43 21.47
N ALA A 124 11.61 -3.25 20.35
CA ALA A 124 12.76 -4.07 19.96
C ALA A 124 14.10 -3.46 20.42
N THR A 125 14.07 -2.35 21.18
CA THR A 125 15.27 -1.67 21.66
C THR A 125 15.61 -2.02 23.11
N LYS A 126 16.83 -1.66 23.55
CA LYS A 126 17.26 -1.78 24.94
C LYS A 126 16.79 -0.63 25.83
N VAL A 127 16.06 0.34 25.28
CA VAL A 127 15.59 1.53 26.02
C VAL A 127 14.24 1.22 26.66
N SER A 128 14.19 1.19 27.98
CA SER A 128 12.94 0.98 28.73
C SER A 128 11.98 2.15 28.53
N GLY A 129 10.68 1.86 28.44
CA GLY A 129 9.62 2.87 28.36
C GLY A 129 9.27 3.37 26.97
N ARG A 130 10.05 3.04 25.93
CA ARG A 130 9.83 3.54 24.56
C ARG A 130 8.49 3.09 23.96
N ALA A 131 8.10 1.82 24.15
CA ALA A 131 6.75 1.34 23.76
C ALA A 131 5.63 2.00 24.57
N GLY A 132 5.89 2.37 25.83
CA GLY A 132 4.95 3.11 26.66
C GLY A 132 4.68 4.51 26.10
N SER A 133 5.73 5.24 25.75
CA SER A 133 5.60 6.58 25.14
C SER A 133 4.82 6.55 23.83
N ILE A 134 5.06 5.54 22.98
CA ILE A 134 4.31 5.38 21.72
C ILE A 134 2.86 4.96 21.97
N LYS A 135 2.61 4.09 22.97
CA LYS A 135 1.24 3.78 23.42
C LYS A 135 0.50 5.05 23.82
N ASP A 136 1.10 5.88 24.66
CA ASP A 136 0.45 7.08 25.19
C ASP A 136 0.14 8.07 24.07
N LEU A 137 1.06 8.21 23.12
CA LEU A 137 0.87 9.02 21.92
C LEU A 137 -0.28 8.50 21.04
N LEU A 138 -0.31 7.21 20.72
CA LEU A 138 -1.39 6.62 19.92
C LEU A 138 -2.74 6.69 20.64
N SER A 139 -2.75 6.49 21.95
CA SER A 139 -3.95 6.63 22.78
C SER A 139 -4.47 8.08 22.76
N SER A 140 -3.59 9.08 22.85
CA SER A 140 -3.97 10.50 22.72
C SER A 140 -4.52 10.87 21.34
N LYS A 141 -4.15 10.11 20.30
CA LYS A 141 -4.64 10.27 18.92
C LYS A 141 -5.95 9.51 18.67
N GLY A 142 -6.45 8.78 19.68
CA GLY A 142 -7.73 8.09 19.66
C GLY A 142 -7.67 6.61 19.25
N PHE A 143 -6.48 6.00 19.17
CA PHE A 143 -6.35 4.59 18.82
C PHE A 143 -6.53 3.69 20.05
N LYS A 144 -7.13 2.51 19.84
CA LYS A 144 -7.24 1.47 20.87
C LYS A 144 -5.96 0.64 20.93
N ILE A 145 -5.16 0.85 21.98
CA ILE A 145 -3.98 0.02 22.25
C ILE A 145 -4.38 -1.19 23.09
N ASP A 146 -4.28 -2.38 22.50
CA ASP A 146 -4.68 -3.64 23.16
C ASP A 146 -3.49 -4.27 23.89
N LYS A 147 -2.28 -4.15 23.35
CA LYS A 147 -1.09 -4.77 23.92
C LYS A 147 0.15 -3.88 23.84
N THR A 148 0.97 -3.94 24.88
CA THR A 148 2.35 -3.42 24.84
C THR A 148 3.34 -4.46 25.31
N GLY A 149 4.55 -4.46 24.78
CA GLY A 149 5.56 -5.44 25.18
C GLY A 149 6.93 -5.22 24.57
N ASN A 150 7.77 -6.24 24.70
CA ASN A 150 9.07 -6.29 24.06
C ASN A 150 9.00 -7.21 22.83
N ALA A 151 9.75 -6.84 21.80
CA ALA A 151 9.96 -7.62 20.58
C ALA A 151 11.43 -8.08 20.50
N PRO A 152 11.74 -9.09 19.68
CA PRO A 152 13.12 -9.43 19.35
C PRO A 152 13.83 -8.20 18.75
N ALA A 153 15.14 -8.09 18.96
CA ALA A 153 15.91 -6.94 18.50
C ALA A 153 15.84 -6.77 16.98
N GLN A 154 15.49 -5.56 16.53
CA GLN A 154 15.35 -5.17 15.13
C GLN A 154 15.97 -3.79 14.92
N THR A 155 16.50 -3.55 13.72
CA THR A 155 17.15 -2.29 13.33
C THR A 155 16.18 -1.31 12.68
N LYS A 156 15.01 -1.78 12.24
CA LYS A 156 14.01 -0.97 11.54
C LYS A 156 12.74 -0.85 12.35
N ASN A 157 12.05 0.27 12.20
CA ASN A 157 10.70 0.44 12.71
C ASN A 157 9.71 -0.18 11.72
N THR A 158 8.96 -1.18 12.19
CA THR A 158 8.06 -1.94 11.34
C THR A 158 6.62 -1.76 11.79
N LEU A 159 5.73 -1.49 10.85
CA LEU A 159 4.29 -1.51 11.04
C LEU A 159 3.72 -2.74 10.34
N GLU A 160 3.27 -3.71 11.11
CA GLU A 160 2.53 -4.87 10.62
C GLU A 160 1.02 -4.57 10.71
N ILE A 161 0.27 -4.77 9.64
CA ILE A 161 -1.18 -4.54 9.64
C ILE A 161 -1.92 -5.65 8.91
N LYS A 162 -3.11 -6.02 9.39
CA LYS A 162 -3.97 -6.98 8.69
C LYS A 162 -4.38 -6.46 7.32
N GLU A 163 -4.53 -7.37 6.37
CA GLU A 163 -4.96 -7.05 5.01
C GLU A 163 -6.31 -6.30 4.97
N SER A 164 -7.28 -6.73 5.78
CA SER A 164 -8.60 -6.08 5.93
C SER A 164 -8.58 -4.71 6.59
N LYS A 165 -7.45 -4.29 7.17
CA LYS A 165 -7.31 -3.01 7.89
C LYS A 165 -6.23 -2.11 7.30
N LYS A 166 -5.73 -2.41 6.09
CA LYS A 166 -4.69 -1.61 5.40
C LYS A 166 -4.98 -0.12 5.35
N ASP A 167 -6.24 0.30 5.25
CA ASP A 167 -6.64 1.71 5.22
C ASP A 167 -6.23 2.49 6.49
N TYR A 168 -6.03 1.79 7.61
CA TYR A 168 -5.56 2.37 8.87
C TYR A 168 -4.04 2.52 8.93
N ALA A 169 -3.28 1.90 8.01
CA ALA A 169 -1.82 2.00 8.00
C ALA A 169 -1.37 3.47 7.84
N THR A 170 -1.97 4.18 6.88
CA THR A 170 -1.68 5.59 6.64
C THR A 170 -2.02 6.45 7.86
N LEU A 171 -3.12 6.15 8.55
CA LEU A 171 -3.52 6.87 9.77
C LEU A 171 -2.57 6.60 10.94
N LEU A 172 -2.05 5.38 11.06
CA LEU A 172 -1.06 5.02 12.08
C LEU A 172 0.29 5.67 11.79
N VAL A 173 0.75 5.66 10.54
CA VAL A 173 2.00 6.33 10.13
C VAL A 173 1.88 7.84 10.36
N GLU A 174 0.77 8.47 9.97
CA GLU A 174 0.52 9.89 10.21
C GLU A 174 0.42 10.22 11.70
N ALA A 175 -0.19 9.34 12.50
CA ALA A 175 -0.26 9.53 13.94
C ALA A 175 1.10 9.45 14.62
N LEU A 176 2.00 8.61 14.10
CA LEU A 176 3.37 8.42 14.59
C LEU A 176 4.37 9.44 14.00
N ALA A 177 4.00 10.14 12.93
CA ALA A 177 4.83 11.15 12.30
C ALA A 177 5.27 12.20 13.32
N GLY A 178 6.59 12.36 13.46
CA GLY A 178 7.23 13.24 14.45
C GLY A 178 7.68 12.56 15.75
N ALA A 179 7.19 11.35 16.06
CA ALA A 179 7.66 10.55 17.20
C ALA A 179 8.42 9.29 16.76
N LEU A 180 8.01 8.68 15.65
CA LEU A 180 8.63 7.49 15.08
C LEU A 180 8.43 7.47 13.57
N GLU A 181 9.52 7.38 12.81
CA GLU A 181 9.46 7.14 11.36
C GLU A 181 9.36 5.63 11.12
N ILE A 182 8.33 5.19 10.39
CA ILE A 182 8.16 3.78 10.02
C ILE A 182 8.97 3.51 8.76
N ASP A 183 9.97 2.62 8.87
CA ASP A 183 10.83 2.22 7.76
C ASP A 183 10.16 1.20 6.85
N GLU A 184 9.29 0.36 7.42
CA GLU A 184 8.72 -0.78 6.72
C GLU A 184 7.28 -1.04 7.15
N THR A 185 6.35 -1.09 6.19
CA THR A 185 4.96 -1.50 6.42
C THR A 185 4.73 -2.86 5.80
N VAL A 186 4.41 -3.84 6.64
CA VAL A 186 4.18 -5.24 6.25
C VAL A 186 2.71 -5.57 6.43
N THR A 187 2.13 -6.29 5.46
CA THR A 187 0.79 -6.84 5.65
C THR A 187 0.88 -8.23 6.25
N VAL A 188 0.14 -8.48 7.32
CA VAL A 188 0.06 -9.79 7.98
C VAL A 188 -1.29 -10.48 7.73
N PRO A 189 -1.33 -11.82 7.67
CA PRO A 189 -2.57 -12.58 7.51
C PRO A 189 -3.49 -12.44 8.74
N GLU A 190 -4.78 -12.69 8.55
CA GLU A 190 -5.83 -12.40 9.54
C GLU A 190 -5.79 -13.25 10.82
N GLU A 191 -4.96 -14.30 10.85
CA GLU A 191 -4.82 -15.22 11.98
C GLU A 191 -4.23 -14.58 13.25
N ASN A 192 -3.67 -13.37 13.14
CA ASN A 192 -3.12 -12.64 14.27
C ASN A 192 -4.20 -12.07 15.20
N LYS A 193 -3.96 -12.15 16.52
CA LYS A 193 -4.88 -11.62 17.55
C LYS A 193 -5.00 -10.09 17.56
N LEU A 194 -4.00 -9.39 17.03
CA LEU A 194 -3.95 -7.93 16.93
C LEU A 194 -4.13 -7.52 15.48
N ASP A 195 -4.82 -6.41 15.24
CA ASP A 195 -5.09 -5.91 13.89
C ASP A 195 -3.93 -5.10 13.30
N ALA A 196 -3.17 -4.43 14.16
CA ALA A 196 -1.93 -3.78 13.81
C ALA A 196 -0.87 -3.99 14.91
N MET A 197 0.39 -4.15 14.52
CA MET A 197 1.53 -4.26 15.43
C MET A 197 2.63 -3.31 14.99
N ILE A 198 3.06 -2.44 15.90
CA ILE A 198 4.15 -1.49 15.67
C ILE A 198 5.35 -1.99 16.45
N THR A 199 6.44 -2.29 15.75
CA THR A 199 7.70 -2.69 16.35
C THR A 199 8.71 -1.56 16.22
N ILE A 200 9.23 -1.11 17.36
CA ILE A 200 10.19 0.00 17.45
C ILE A 200 11.60 -0.57 17.39
N GLY A 201 12.25 -0.39 16.24
CA GLY A 201 13.64 -0.76 16.00
C GLY A 201 14.65 0.25 16.56
N ARG A 202 15.92 -0.14 16.48
CA ARG A 202 17.05 0.62 17.02
C ARG A 202 17.58 1.65 16.03
#